data_AF-A0A7C2JVQ1-F1
#
_entry.id   AF-A0A7C2JVQ1-F1
#
_cell.length_a   1.000
_cell.length_b   1.000
_cell.length_c   1.000
_cell.angle_alpha   90.00
_cell.angle_beta   90.00
_cell.angle_gamma   90.00
#
_symmetry.space_group_name_H-M   'P 1'
#
loop_
_entity.id
_entity.type
_entity.pdbx_description
1 polymer ?
#
loop_
_entity_poly.entity_id
_entity_poly.type
_entity_poly.pdbx_seq_one_letter_code
_entity_poly.pdbx_strand_id
1 'polypeptide(L)' 'MRVLGIETSCDETGVAVYEEGRGIRAERLASQIPIHAAYG' A
#
# COMPACT_ATOMS: atom_id res chain seq x y z
N MET A 1 0.40 -9.26 -18.04
CA MET A 1 1.22 -8.06 -17.70
C MET A 1 1.45 -7.97 -16.19
N ARG A 2 2.52 -7.30 -15.73
CA ARG A 2 2.74 -6.97 -14.30
C ARG A 2 2.68 -5.45 -14.07
N VAL A 3 2.02 -5.04 -13.00
CA VAL A 3 1.85 -3.63 -12.61
C VAL A 3 2.34 -3.46 -11.17
N LEU A 4 3.13 -2.42 -10.93
CA LEU A 4 3.52 -1.97 -9.59
C LEU A 4 2.61 -0.81 -9.18
N GLY A 5 1.79 -1.03 -8.15
CA GLY A 5 0.97 0.01 -7.52
C GLY A 5 1.72 0.64 -6.36
N ILE A 6 1.65 1.97 -6.24
CA ILE A 6 2.15 2.77 -5.13
C ILE A 6 0.99 3.65 -4.67
N GLU A 7 0.66 3.59 -3.37
CA GLU A 7 -0.43 4.34 -2.76
C GLU A 7 0.11 5.19 -1.60
N THR A 8 -0.08 6.51 -1.69
CA THR A 8 0.44 7.51 -0.73
C THR A 8 -0.50 8.71 -0.59
N SER A 9 -1.81 8.51 -0.75
CA SER A 9 -2.78 9.63 -0.72
C SER A 9 -3.09 10.16 0.67
N CYS A 10 -2.94 9.36 1.72
CA CYS A 10 -3.27 9.72 3.11
C CYS A 10 -2.22 9.18 4.09
N ASP A 11 -2.65 8.44 5.11
CA ASP A 11 -1.82 7.99 6.24
C ASP A 11 -1.23 6.59 6.06
N GLU A 12 -1.59 5.93 4.96
CA GLU A 12 -1.01 4.68 4.55
C GLU A 12 0.01 4.88 3.44
N THR A 13 1.10 4.13 3.53
CA THR A 13 2.00 3.87 2.40
C THR A 13 1.81 2.42 1.97
N GLY A 14 1.19 2.24 0.81
CA GLY A 14 0.89 0.94 0.22
C GLY A 14 1.76 0.66 -1.01
N VAL A 15 2.21 -0.59 -1.15
CA VAL A 15 2.85 -1.09 -2.38
C VAL A 15 2.25 -2.44 -2.73
N ALA A 16 1.94 -2.67 -3.99
CA ALA A 16 1.45 -3.97 -4.48
C ALA A 16 2.00 -4.31 -5.87
N VAL A 17 2.23 -5.60 -6.12
CA VAL A 17 2.51 -6.13 -7.46
C VAL A 17 1.30 -6.93 -7.92
N TYR A 18 0.63 -6.44 -8.95
CA TYR A 18 -0.47 -7.14 -9.61
C TYR A 18 0.03 -7.85 -10.87
N GLU A 19 -0.42 -9.09 -11.07
CA GLU A 19 -0.19 -9.86 -12.29
C GLU A 19 -1.53 -10.23 -12.93
N GLU A 20 -1.71 -9.77 -14.17
CA GLU A 20 -2.91 -10.06 -14.97
C GLU A 20 -3.19 -11.56 -15.05
N GLY A 21 -4.44 -11.95 -14.78
CA GLY A 21 -4.87 -13.36 -14.74
C GLY A 21 -4.38 -14.16 -13.52
N ARG A 22 -3.56 -13.57 -12.63
CA ARG A 22 -3.03 -14.24 -11.43
C ARG A 22 -3.26 -13.45 -10.13
N GLY A 23 -3.72 -12.20 -10.21
CA GLY A 23 -4.05 -11.39 -9.04
C GLY A 23 -2.83 -10.76 -8.37
N ILE A 24 -2.97 -10.45 -7.08
CA ILE A 24 -1.91 -9.84 -6.26
C ILE A 24 -0.83 -10.89 -5.97
N ARG A 25 0.43 -10.52 -6.24
CA ARG A 25 1.61 -11.38 -6.01
C ARG A 25 2.34 -11.03 -4.74
N ALA A 26 2.32 -9.76 -4.37
CA ALA A 26 2.89 -9.23 -3.14
C ALA A 26 2.19 -7.93 -2.80
N GLU A 27 2.04 -7.65 -1.51
CA GLU A 27 1.58 -6.37 -1.00
C GLU A 27 2.28 -6.04 0.32
N ARG A 28 2.41 -4.75 0.61
CA ARG A 28 2.80 -4.26 1.92
C ARG A 28 2.07 -2.96 2.22
N LEU A 29 1.65 -2.83 3.47
CA LEU A 29 1.07 -1.60 4.01
C LEU A 29 1.93 -1.09 5.17
N ALA A 30 2.22 0.19 5.20
CA ALA A 30 2.79 0.88 6.35
C ALA A 30 1.78 1.93 6.81
N SER A 31 1.30 1.86 8.05
CA SER A 31 0.35 2.84 8.58
C SER A 31 1.09 3.88 9.42
N GLN A 32 0.75 5.15 9.19
CA GLN A 32 1.20 6.29 9.98
C GLN A 32 0.27 6.57 11.17
N ILE A 33 -0.83 5.81 11.34
CA ILE A 33 -1.74 5.92 12.49
C ILE A 33 -0.99 5.98 13.83
N PRO A 34 0.06 5.15 14.11
CA PRO A 34 0.76 5.25 15.39
C PRO A 34 1.44 6.60 15.63
N ILE A 35 1.86 7.29 14.57
CA ILE A 35 2.50 8.61 14.65
C ILE A 35 1.42 9.70 14.76
N HIS A 36 0.35 9.58 13.97
CA HIS A 36 -0.76 10.54 13.96
C HIS A 36 -1.66 10.47 15.19
N ALA A 37 -1.73 9.32 15.86
CA ALA A 37 -2.50 9.13 17.08
C ALA A 37 -2.10 10.10 18.20
N ALA A 38 -0.88 10.65 18.17
CA ALA A 38 -0.44 11.69 19.10
C ALA A 38 -1.12 13.06 18.87
N TYR A 39 -1.71 13.27 17.69
CA TYR A 39 -2.17 14.58 17.22
C TYR A 39 -3.67 14.62 16.90
N GLY A 40 -4.36 13.47 16.85
CA GLY A 40 -5.80 13.35 16.61
C GLY A 40 -6.12 12.85 15.22
#